data_AF-A0A318DM69-F1
#
_entry.id   AF-A0A318DM69-F1
#
_cell.length_a   1.000
_cell.length_b   1.000
_cell.length_c   1.000
_cell.angle_alpha   90.00
_cell.angle_beta   90.00
_cell.angle_gamma   90.00
#
_symmetry.space_group_name_H-M   'P 1'
#
loop_
_entity.id
_entity.type
_entity.pdbx_description
1 polymer ?
#
loop_
_entity_poly.entity_id
_entity_poly.type
_entity_poly.pdbx_seq_one_letter_code
_entity_poly.pdbx_strand_id
1 'polypeptide(L)' 'MSMIALRMPTAETAPLEAFVACAHQMLDPDTPEAARRAMETRVLALLPTLRALGVFELFELRDPALRTWLNDELREGAH' A
#
# COMPACT_ATOMS: atom_id res chain seq x y z
N MET A 1 29.83 -2.02 2.09
CA MET A 1 28.83 -1.06 1.58
C MET A 1 28.17 -1.69 0.37
N SER A 2 27.05 -2.39 0.58
CA SER A 2 26.38 -3.13 -0.50
C SER A 2 25.43 -2.17 -1.22
N MET A 3 25.73 -1.87 -2.48
CA MET A 3 24.77 -1.24 -3.38
C MET A 3 23.77 -2.29 -3.82
N ILE A 4 22.68 -2.42 -3.07
CA ILE A 4 21.47 -3.03 -3.59
C ILE A 4 20.93 -2.00 -4.59
N ALA A 5 21.19 -2.21 -5.87
CA ALA A 5 20.40 -1.57 -6.91
C ALA A 5 18.96 -2.00 -6.67
N LEU A 6 18.16 -1.13 -6.05
CA LEU A 6 16.73 -1.35 -5.88
C LEU A 6 16.13 -1.45 -7.28
N ARG A 7 16.01 -2.68 -7.78
CA ARG A 7 15.09 -2.99 -8.86
C ARG A 7 13.74 -2.53 -8.35
N MET A 8 13.19 -1.44 -8.90
CA MET A 8 11.87 -1.00 -8.51
C MET A 8 10.90 -2.16 -8.76
N PRO A 9 10.28 -2.72 -7.72
CA PRO A 9 9.31 -3.77 -7.90
C PRO A 9 8.16 -3.20 -8.73
N THR A 10 7.96 -3.76 -9.92
CA THR A 10 6.73 -3.49 -10.66
C THR A 10 5.58 -4.15 -9.92
N ALA A 11 4.39 -3.55 -9.95
CA ALA A 11 3.20 -4.03 -9.23
C ALA A 11 2.90 -5.52 -9.48
N GLU A 12 3.34 -6.06 -10.62
CA GLU A 12 3.18 -7.47 -11.01
C GLU A 12 4.12 -8.45 -10.30
N THR A 13 5.31 -8.01 -9.83
CA THR A 13 6.33 -8.92 -9.26
C THR A 13 6.54 -8.77 -7.76
N ALA A 14 6.23 -7.61 -7.19
CA ALA A 14 6.35 -7.38 -5.75
C ALA A 14 5.28 -6.38 -5.24
N PRO A 15 4.02 -6.83 -5.18
CA PRO A 15 2.88 -6.00 -4.76
C PRO A 15 3.00 -5.53 -3.30
N LEU A 16 3.62 -6.33 -2.42
CA LEU A 16 3.83 -5.98 -1.02
C LEU A 16 4.83 -4.82 -0.86
N GLU A 17 5.96 -4.86 -1.55
CA GLU A 17 6.97 -3.79 -1.49
C GLU A 17 6.40 -2.48 -2.03
N ALA A 18 5.66 -2.55 -3.14
CA ALA A 18 4.98 -1.39 -3.72
C ALA A 18 3.96 -0.78 -2.75
N PHE A 19 3.18 -1.61 -2.06
CA PHE A 19 2.23 -1.16 -1.04
C PHE A 19 2.92 -0.44 0.12
N VAL A 20 3.96 -1.06 0.69
CA VAL A 20 4.70 -0.49 1.82
C VAL A 20 5.33 0.86 1.45
N ALA A 21 5.93 0.97 0.27
CA ALA A 21 6.50 2.22 -0.22
C ALA A 21 5.45 3.33 -0.39
N CYS A 22 4.26 3.00 -0.89
CA CYS A 22 3.15 3.95 -1.02
C CYS A 22 2.61 4.36 0.35
N ALA A 23 2.42 3.41 1.27
CA ALA A 23 1.93 3.67 2.62
C ALA A 23 2.88 4.60 3.40
N HIS A 24 4.20 4.39 3.32
CA HIS A 24 5.16 5.28 3.95
C HIS A 24 5.07 6.72 3.43
N GLN A 25 4.97 6.90 2.11
CA GLN A 25 4.80 8.23 1.52
C GLN A 25 3.46 8.85 1.89
N MET A 26 2.37 8.06 1.97
CA MET A 26 1.07 8.57 2.40
C MET A 26 1.05 9.00 3.86
N LEU A 27 1.85 8.39 4.73
CA LEU A 27 1.95 8.72 6.16
C LEU A 27 2.94 9.86 6.44
N ASP A 28 3.82 10.16 5.49
CA ASP A 28 4.76 11.27 5.60
C ASP A 28 4.00 12.62 5.55
N PRO A 29 4.13 13.47 6.59
CA PRO A 29 3.46 14.77 6.65
C PRO A 29 3.93 15.75 5.56
N ASP A 30 5.14 15.56 5.02
CA ASP A 30 5.72 16.44 4.00
C ASP A 30 5.27 16.05 2.58
N THR A 31 4.54 14.94 2.41
CA THR A 31 4.08 14.51 1.09
C THR A 31 2.97 15.44 0.57
N PRO A 32 3.17 16.05 -0.62
CA PRO A 32 2.15 16.92 -1.23
C PRO A 32 0.83 16.19 -1.46
N GLU A 33 -0.29 16.89 -1.33
CA GLU A 33 -1.63 16.30 -1.51
C GLU A 33 -1.80 15.59 -2.86
N ALA A 34 -1.30 16.18 -3.95
CA ALA A 34 -1.33 15.57 -5.28
C ALA A 34 -0.58 14.23 -5.34
N ALA A 35 0.54 14.12 -4.61
CA ALA A 35 1.29 12.87 -4.50
C ALA A 35 0.54 11.85 -3.63
N ARG A 36 -0.08 12.28 -2.53
CA ARG A 36 -0.93 11.40 -1.70
C ARG A 36 -2.09 10.81 -2.50
N ARG A 37 -2.77 11.62 -3.33
CA ARG A 37 -3.85 11.17 -4.23
C ARG A 37 -3.38 10.16 -5.28
N ALA A 38 -2.19 10.36 -5.85
CA ALA A 38 -1.60 9.39 -6.78
C ALA A 38 -1.26 8.07 -6.08
N MET A 39 -0.77 8.13 -4.83
CA MET A 39 -0.48 6.94 -4.03
C MET A 39 -1.76 6.21 -3.60
N GLU A 40 -2.81 6.92 -3.24
CA GLU A 40 -4.13 6.38 -2.91
C GLU A 40 -4.66 5.50 -4.06
N THR A 41 -4.68 6.05 -5.28
CA THR A 41 -5.07 5.32 -6.50
C THR A 41 -4.21 4.06 -6.71
N ARG A 42 -2.90 4.16 -6.45
CA ARG A 42 -1.96 3.05 -6.62
C ARG A 42 -2.16 1.97 -5.56
N VAL A 43 -2.44 2.34 -4.32
CA VAL A 43 -2.76 1.40 -3.24
C VAL A 43 -4.04 0.64 -3.56
N LEU A 44 -5.09 1.34 -4.01
CA LEU A 44 -6.35 0.72 -4.43
C LEU A 44 -6.14 -0.34 -5.54
N ALA A 45 -5.29 -0.05 -6.52
CA ALA A 45 -4.95 -1.01 -7.57
C ALA A 45 -4.22 -2.26 -7.08
N LEU A 46 -3.51 -2.18 -5.95
CA LEU A 46 -2.78 -3.30 -5.35
C LEU A 46 -3.65 -4.12 -4.39
N LEU A 47 -4.75 -3.57 -3.87
CA LEU A 47 -5.61 -4.21 -2.86
C LEU A 47 -6.09 -5.61 -3.25
N PRO A 48 -6.60 -5.87 -4.48
CA PRO A 48 -7.07 -7.20 -4.84
C PRO A 48 -5.97 -8.26 -4.74
N THR A 49 -4.75 -7.92 -5.17
CA THR A 49 -3.58 -8.81 -5.09
C THR A 49 -3.15 -9.04 -3.65
N LEU A 50 -3.10 -7.99 -2.82
CA LEU A 50 -2.76 -8.10 -1.40
C LEU A 50 -3.78 -8.92 -0.61
N ARG A 51 -5.07 -8.81 -0.97
CA ARG A 51 -6.15 -9.62 -0.41
C ARG A 51 -5.97 -11.09 -0.78
N ALA A 52 -5.69 -11.40 -2.04
CA ALA A 52 -5.43 -12.77 -2.49
C ALA A 52 -4.20 -13.39 -1.81
N LEU A 53 -3.22 -12.56 -1.41
CA LEU A 53 -2.03 -12.97 -0.66
C LEU A 53 -2.28 -13.16 0.84
N GLY A 54 -3.42 -12.72 1.39
CA GLY A 54 -3.72 -12.82 2.83
C GLY A 54 -2.84 -11.92 3.71
N VAL A 55 -2.22 -10.87 3.16
CA VAL A 55 -1.26 -10.02 3.89
C VAL A 55 -1.89 -9.40 5.14
N PHE A 56 -3.14 -8.94 5.03
CA PHE A 56 -3.87 -8.31 6.13
C PHE A 56 -4.40 -9.29 7.18
N GLU A 57 -4.33 -10.60 6.90
CA GLU A 57 -4.65 -11.66 7.88
C GLU A 57 -3.43 -12.06 8.71
N LEU A 58 -2.22 -11.88 8.16
CA LEU A 58 -0.95 -12.25 8.77
C LEU A 58 -0.23 -11.07 9.45
N PHE A 59 -0.44 -9.85 8.96
CA PHE A 59 0.22 -8.65 9.44
C PHE A 59 -0.79 -7.58 9.87
N GLU A 60 -0.52 -6.92 11.00
CA GLU A 60 -1.33 -5.79 11.46
C GLU A 60 -0.71 -4.45 11.04
N LEU A 61 -1.50 -3.61 10.37
CA LEU A 61 -1.16 -2.22 10.08
C LEU A 61 -1.04 -1.43 11.38
N ARG A 62 0.14 -0.85 11.68
CA ARG A 62 0.36 -0.09 12.92
C ARG A 62 -0.38 1.24 12.98
N ASP A 63 -0.63 1.86 11.83
CA ASP A 63 -1.34 3.14 11.77
C ASP A 63 -2.86 2.92 11.84
N PRO A 64 -3.54 3.44 12.88
CA PRO A 64 -4.96 3.16 13.08
C PRO A 64 -5.86 3.89 12.08
N ALA A 65 -5.46 5.06 11.57
CA ALA A 65 -6.24 5.80 10.58
C ALA A 65 -6.19 5.07 9.23
N LEU A 66 -5.00 4.64 8.81
CA LEU A 66 -4.80 3.87 7.59
C LEU A 66 -5.51 2.52 7.66
N ARG A 67 -5.48 1.86 8.82
CA ARG A 67 -6.20 0.60 9.03
C ARG A 67 -7.71 0.77 8.90
N THR A 68 -8.27 1.85 9.43
CA THR A 68 -9.71 2.12 9.35
C THR A 68 -10.12 2.35 7.90
N TRP A 69 -9.41 3.23 7.20
CA TRP A 69 -9.67 3.51 5.78
C TRP A 69 -9.60 2.24 4.92
N LEU A 70 -8.57 1.41 5.07
CA LEU A 70 -8.43 0.17 4.29
C LEU A 70 -9.55 -0.85 4.56
N ASN A 71 -10.01 -0.95 5.80
CA ASN A 71 -11.12 -1.85 6.14
C ASN A 71 -12.44 -1.42 5.49
N ASP A 72 -12.64 -0.12 5.30
CA ASP A 72 -13.83 0.41 4.66
C ASP A 72 -13.81 0.13 3.15
N GLU A 73 -12.70 0.41 2.46
CA GLU A 73 -12.51 0.10 1.03
C GLU A 73 -12.63 -1.40 0.73
N LEU A 74 -12.08 -2.27 1.59
CA LEU A 74 -12.17 -3.72 1.44
C LEU A 74 -13.60 -4.26 1.57
N ARG A 75 -14.43 -3.60 2.37
CA ARG A 75 -15.85 -3.96 2.56
C ARG A 75 -16.70 -3.52 1.37
N GLU A 76 -16.37 -2.38 0.78
CA GLU A 76 -17.07 -1.82 -0.40
C GLU A 76 -16.73 -2.57 -1.70
N GLY A 77 -15.47 -3.02 -1.87
CA GLY A 77 -15.03 -3.82 -3.02
C GLY A 77 -15.41 -5.31 -2.99
N ALA A 78 -16.31 -5.73 -2.10
CA ALA A 78 -16.77 -7.11 -1.96
C ALA A 78 -18.09 -7.41 -2.72
N HIS A 79 -18.56 -6.48 -3.56
CA HIS A 79 -19.76 -6.62 -4.40
C HIS A 79 -19.42 -6.93 -5.86
#